data_AF-A0A3D2Q5H2-F1
#
_entry.id   AF-A0A3D2Q5H2-F1
#
_cell.length_a   1.000
_cell.length_b   1.000
_cell.length_c   1.000
_cell.angle_alpha   90.00
_cell.angle_beta   90.00
_cell.angle_gamma   90.00
#
_symmetry.space_group_name_H-M   'P 1'
#
loop_
_entity.id
_entity.type
_entity.pdbx_description
1 polymer ?
#
loop_
_entity_poly.entity_id
_entity_poly.type
_entity_poly.pdbx_seq_one_letter_code
_entity_poly.pdbx_strand_id
1 'polypeptide(L)'
;MKVKQIIAGIILAGLFLSLNACGLREKEKPKLKVIYAGSLIQPLEEASKQFNKLYPEVEVETEGHGSIQVIRYVTDLGKKADVLLVADYSLISSLMYDDYANWYIKFATNQLVIAYTEKSKYAAKINSANWYEILSLPEVKFGLAHPLLDACGYRSLMAIQLAELYYQKPNIFKYLIANNFDPSVKVQKDDGNYTIFIPEVIKPLSQKVSLRGGSIQVLALLDAGLIDYAFEYRSVALQHGLKFVELPPQINLSSPVCDDFYR
;
A
#
# COMPACT_ATOMS: atom_id res chain seq x y z
N MET A 1 -17.39 53.95 52.61
CA MET A 1 -18.02 53.39 51.39
C MET A 1 -17.05 52.66 50.46
N LYS A 2 -15.84 53.17 50.20
CA LYS A 2 -14.90 52.58 49.23
C LYS A 2 -14.43 51.14 49.54
N VAL A 3 -14.24 50.78 50.81
CA VAL A 3 -13.74 49.44 51.20
C VAL A 3 -14.76 48.31 50.95
N LYS A 4 -16.05 48.55 51.20
CA LYS A 4 -17.11 47.55 50.93
C LYS A 4 -17.29 47.27 49.43
N GLN A 5 -17.07 48.27 48.57
CA GLN A 5 -17.14 48.11 47.11
C GLN A 5 -15.95 47.32 46.56
N ILE A 6 -14.75 47.48 47.14
CA ILE A 6 -13.55 46.72 46.75
C ILE A 6 -13.70 45.24 47.15
N ILE A 7 -14.20 44.96 48.36
CA ILE A 7 -14.43 43.58 48.82
C ILE A 7 -15.51 42.89 47.97
N ALA A 8 -16.61 43.60 47.64
CA ALA A 8 -17.64 43.08 46.74
C ALA A 8 -17.08 42.79 45.33
N GLY A 9 -16.21 43.65 44.80
CA GLY A 9 -15.54 43.46 43.51
C GLY A 9 -14.60 42.24 43.49
N ILE A 10 -13.85 42.00 44.56
CA ILE A 10 -12.94 40.84 44.68
C ILE A 10 -13.73 39.53 44.80
N ILE A 11 -14.84 39.52 45.57
CA ILE A 11 -15.70 38.33 45.68
C ILE A 11 -16.38 38.02 44.34
N LEU A 12 -16.85 39.05 43.61
CA LEU A 12 -17.47 38.86 42.31
C LEU A 12 -16.46 38.38 41.25
N ALA A 13 -15.23 38.90 41.27
CA ALA A 13 -14.16 38.45 40.39
C ALA A 13 -13.70 37.02 40.72
N GLY A 14 -13.62 36.65 42.00
CA GLY A 14 -13.34 35.28 42.45
C GLY A 14 -14.43 34.29 42.03
N LEU A 15 -15.71 34.70 42.08
CA LEU A 15 -16.82 33.88 41.61
C LEU A 15 -16.78 33.67 40.08
N PHE A 16 -16.47 34.72 39.31
CA PHE A 16 -16.32 34.64 37.85
C PHE A 16 -15.12 33.78 37.41
N LEU A 17 -14.03 33.77 38.19
CA LEU A 17 -12.87 32.89 37.94
C LEU A 17 -13.18 31.43 38.31
N SER A 18 -13.99 31.19 39.34
CA SER A 18 -14.42 29.82 39.72
C SER A 18 -15.45 29.20 38.77
N LEU A 19 -16.28 30.02 38.11
CA LEU A 19 -17.26 29.57 37.10
C LEU A 19 -16.59 29.21 35.76
N ASN A 20 -15.47 29.83 35.40
CA ASN A 20 -14.70 29.48 34.20
C ASN A 20 -13.72 28.30 34.41
N ALA A 21 -13.34 28.01 35.66
CA ALA A 21 -12.54 26.82 35.99
C ALA A 21 -13.34 25.51 35.89
N CYS A 22 -14.67 25.60 35.81
CA CYS A 22 -15.57 24.48 35.49
C CYS A 22 -15.95 24.45 34.00
N GLY A 23 -15.14 25.09 33.13
CA GLY A 23 -15.23 24.91 31.70
C GLY A 23 -15.17 23.43 31.37
N LEU A 24 -16.15 22.94 30.63
CA LEU A 24 -16.23 21.58 30.09
C LEU A 24 -14.86 21.20 29.52
N ARG A 25 -14.09 20.41 30.28
CA ARG A 25 -12.91 19.76 29.76
C ARG A 25 -13.46 18.78 28.73
N GLU A 26 -13.39 19.14 27.45
CA GLU A 26 -13.77 18.24 26.36
C GLU A 26 -13.06 16.91 26.64
N LYS A 27 -13.85 15.89 26.96
CA LYS A 27 -13.31 14.61 27.35
C LYS A 27 -12.67 14.05 26.09
N GLU A 28 -11.34 13.96 26.10
CA GLU A 28 -10.57 13.50 24.94
C GLU A 28 -11.14 12.15 24.49
N LYS A 29 -11.52 12.05 23.22
CA LYS A 29 -12.17 10.86 22.69
C LYS A 29 -11.18 9.70 22.74
N PRO A 30 -11.58 8.47 23.16
CA PRO A 30 -10.75 7.30 22.96
C PRO A 30 -10.39 7.16 21.48
N LYS A 31 -9.10 6.89 21.21
CA LYS A 31 -8.54 6.79 19.87
C LYS A 31 -8.42 5.33 19.46
N LEU A 32 -8.95 4.98 18.30
CA LEU A 32 -8.75 3.69 17.63
C LEU A 32 -7.69 3.87 16.54
N LYS A 33 -6.51 3.30 16.73
CA LYS A 33 -5.37 3.41 15.81
C LYS A 33 -5.35 2.28 14.82
N VAL A 34 -5.50 2.61 13.54
CA VAL A 34 -5.54 1.67 12.43
C VAL A 34 -4.38 1.94 11.48
N ILE A 35 -3.47 0.98 11.33
CA ILE A 35 -2.37 1.05 10.35
C ILE A 35 -2.66 0.02 9.26
N TYR A 36 -2.66 0.44 8.00
CA TYR A 36 -3.12 -0.42 6.90
C TYR A 36 -2.28 -0.33 5.63
N ALA A 37 -2.43 -1.33 4.76
CA ALA A 37 -1.84 -1.35 3.42
C ALA A 37 -2.48 -0.28 2.53
N GLY A 38 -1.67 0.48 1.77
CA GLY A 38 -2.13 1.61 0.97
C GLY A 38 -3.29 1.28 0.00
N SER A 39 -3.38 0.05 -0.50
CA SER A 39 -4.50 -0.42 -1.34
C SER A 39 -5.86 -0.43 -0.63
N LEU A 40 -5.89 -0.19 0.69
CA LEU A 40 -7.08 -0.17 1.53
C LEU A 40 -7.54 1.26 1.91
N ILE A 41 -6.89 2.33 1.44
CA ILE A 41 -7.23 3.72 1.80
C ILE A 41 -8.73 3.99 1.61
N GLN A 42 -9.24 3.90 0.37
CA GLN A 42 -10.64 4.22 0.09
C GLN A 42 -11.66 3.34 0.85
N PRO A 43 -11.54 2.00 0.89
CA PRO A 43 -12.49 1.19 1.66
C PRO A 43 -12.41 1.45 3.17
N LEU A 44 -11.24 1.81 3.71
CA LEU A 44 -11.09 2.14 5.13
C LEU A 44 -11.63 3.53 5.46
N GLU A 45 -11.54 4.50 4.55
CA GLU A 45 -12.19 5.80 4.73
C GLU A 45 -13.71 5.64 4.87
N GLU A 46 -14.34 4.86 3.99
CA GLU A 46 -15.79 4.60 4.09
C GLU A 46 -16.14 3.77 5.33
N ALA A 47 -15.36 2.73 5.64
CA ALA A 47 -15.59 1.93 6.85
C ALA A 47 -15.45 2.77 8.13
N SER A 48 -14.46 3.65 8.20
CA SER A 48 -14.23 4.54 9.35
C SER A 48 -15.36 5.54 9.51
N LYS A 49 -15.91 6.06 8.40
CA LYS A 49 -17.10 6.94 8.41
C LYS A 49 -18.33 6.22 8.96
N GLN A 50 -18.59 4.98 8.55
CA GLN A 50 -19.70 4.19 9.09
C GLN A 50 -19.48 3.83 10.55
N PHE A 51 -18.25 3.47 10.94
CA PHE A 51 -17.89 3.20 12.33
C PHE A 51 -18.13 4.41 13.23
N ASN A 52 -17.66 5.60 12.85
CA ASN A 52 -17.86 6.83 13.63
C ASN A 52 -19.32 7.26 13.73
N LYS A 53 -20.17 6.87 12.76
CA LYS A 53 -21.62 7.12 12.84
C LYS A 53 -22.28 6.27 13.93
N LEU A 54 -21.78 5.06 14.14
CA LEU A 54 -22.25 4.14 15.19
C LEU A 54 -21.64 4.44 16.56
N TYR A 55 -20.39 4.92 16.57
CA TYR A 55 -19.60 5.19 17.77
C TYR A 55 -19.02 6.63 17.74
N PRO A 56 -19.87 7.67 17.86
CA PRO A 56 -19.44 9.07 17.74
C PRO A 56 -18.46 9.53 18.83
N GLU A 57 -18.36 8.78 19.93
CA GLU A 57 -17.43 8.98 21.03
C GLU A 57 -16.01 8.49 20.74
N VAL A 58 -15.80 7.68 19.69
CA VAL A 58 -14.47 7.19 19.31
C VAL A 58 -13.90 8.03 18.16
N GLU A 59 -12.60 8.30 18.21
CA GLU A 59 -11.84 8.90 17.11
C GLU A 59 -11.02 7.82 16.40
N VAL A 60 -11.21 7.64 15.09
CA VAL A 60 -10.42 6.69 14.30
C VAL A 60 -9.23 7.41 13.70
N GLU A 61 -8.02 7.03 14.12
CA GLU A 61 -6.76 7.51 13.58
C GLU A 61 -6.21 6.48 12.59
N THR A 62 -6.07 6.88 11.33
CA THR A 62 -5.63 5.98 10.26
C THR A 62 -4.28 6.34 9.67
N GLU A 63 -3.50 5.33 9.29
CA GLU A 63 -2.24 5.52 8.60
C GLU A 63 -1.98 4.44 7.54
N GLY A 64 -1.81 4.85 6.27
CA GLY A 64 -1.61 3.95 5.14
C GLY A 64 -0.16 3.84 4.66
N HIS A 65 0.36 2.62 4.52
CA HIS A 65 1.75 2.34 4.08
C HIS A 65 1.85 1.07 3.22
N GLY A 66 3.05 0.72 2.74
CA GLY A 66 3.30 -0.61 2.17
C GLY A 66 3.13 -1.71 3.21
N SER A 67 2.62 -2.89 2.82
CA SER A 67 2.24 -3.93 3.80
C SER A 67 3.40 -4.41 4.71
N ILE A 68 4.64 -4.41 4.22
CA ILE A 68 5.81 -4.76 5.06
C ILE A 68 6.09 -3.62 6.03
N GLN A 69 5.98 -2.36 5.61
CA GLN A 69 6.13 -1.20 6.50
C GLN A 69 5.06 -1.19 7.60
N VAL A 70 3.82 -1.52 7.27
CA VAL A 70 2.71 -1.65 8.24
C VAL A 70 3.09 -2.59 9.39
N ILE A 71 3.66 -3.74 9.07
CA ILE A 71 4.15 -4.70 10.07
C ILE A 71 5.36 -4.14 10.84
N ARG A 72 6.36 -3.64 10.13
CA ARG A 72 7.61 -3.14 10.74
C ARG A 72 7.42 -1.94 11.64
N TYR A 73 6.38 -1.16 11.44
CA TYR A 73 6.03 -0.09 12.38
C TYR A 73 5.71 -0.64 13.77
N VAL A 74 5.09 -1.80 13.84
CA VAL A 74 4.78 -2.46 15.12
C VAL A 74 5.96 -3.29 15.60
N THR A 75 6.54 -4.13 14.74
CA THR A 75 7.58 -5.08 15.14
C THR A 75 8.93 -4.40 15.43
N ASP A 76 9.35 -3.48 14.56
CA ASP A 76 10.71 -2.92 14.60
C ASP A 76 10.73 -1.54 15.27
N LEU A 77 9.72 -0.71 14.98
CA LEU A 77 9.64 0.67 15.50
C LEU A 77 8.81 0.79 16.79
N GLY A 78 8.19 -0.30 17.26
CA GLY A 78 7.44 -0.34 18.52
C GLY A 78 6.18 0.54 18.53
N LYS A 79 5.68 0.96 17.36
CA LYS A 79 4.44 1.73 17.24
C LYS A 79 3.25 0.90 17.73
N LYS A 80 2.33 1.56 18.42
CA LYS A 80 1.09 0.92 18.90
C LYS A 80 -0.03 1.13 17.89
N ALA A 81 -0.65 0.04 17.48
CA ALA A 81 -1.83 -0.01 16.63
C ALA A 81 -2.85 -0.97 17.25
N ASP A 82 -4.13 -0.63 17.18
CA ASP A 82 -5.22 -1.48 17.65
C ASP A 82 -5.65 -2.46 16.54
N VAL A 83 -5.57 -2.01 15.28
CA VAL A 83 -5.88 -2.83 14.10
C VAL A 83 -4.80 -2.66 13.04
N LEU A 84 -4.32 -3.79 12.53
CA LEU A 84 -3.43 -3.86 11.36
C LEU A 84 -4.15 -4.52 10.19
N LEU A 85 -4.07 -3.92 9.01
CA LEU A 85 -4.58 -4.52 7.78
C LEU A 85 -3.48 -4.58 6.73
N VAL A 86 -3.12 -5.77 6.27
CA VAL A 86 -2.08 -5.98 5.25
C VAL A 86 -2.69 -6.54 3.97
N ALA A 87 -2.07 -6.24 2.82
CA ALA A 87 -2.48 -6.80 1.54
C ALA A 87 -2.02 -8.26 1.34
N ASP A 88 -1.10 -8.74 2.18
CA ASP A 88 -0.66 -10.12 2.22
C ASP A 88 -0.73 -10.69 3.64
N TYR A 89 -1.69 -11.59 3.86
CA TYR A 89 -1.93 -12.20 5.17
C TYR A 89 -0.76 -13.08 5.62
N SER A 90 0.03 -13.63 4.70
CA SER A 90 1.14 -14.53 5.03
C SER A 90 2.24 -13.81 5.82
N LEU A 91 2.34 -12.49 5.65
CA LEU A 91 3.30 -11.67 6.38
C LEU A 91 3.00 -11.64 7.89
N ILE A 92 1.74 -11.78 8.31
CA ILE A 92 1.36 -11.72 9.73
C ILE A 92 1.99 -12.89 10.48
N SER A 93 1.74 -14.12 10.03
CA SER A 93 2.33 -15.30 10.68
C SER A 93 3.86 -15.33 10.57
N SER A 94 4.42 -14.79 9.50
CA SER A 94 5.87 -14.85 9.25
C SER A 94 6.67 -13.83 10.04
N LEU A 95 6.07 -12.68 10.38
CA LEU A 95 6.80 -11.53 10.93
C LEU A 95 6.24 -11.02 12.27
N MET A 96 5.03 -11.43 12.68
CA MET A 96 4.40 -10.92 13.90
C MET A 96 4.17 -11.98 14.98
N TYR A 97 4.11 -13.26 14.63
CA TYR A 97 3.87 -14.31 15.61
C TYR A 97 5.17 -14.69 16.33
N ASP A 98 5.15 -15.01 17.63
CA ASP A 98 4.02 -14.94 18.59
C ASP A 98 4.03 -13.63 19.42
N ASP A 99 4.97 -12.73 19.14
CA ASP A 99 5.28 -11.57 19.99
C ASP A 99 4.28 -10.41 19.83
N TYR A 100 3.70 -10.25 18.64
CA TYR A 100 2.88 -9.08 18.29
C TYR A 100 1.45 -9.44 17.83
N ALA A 101 1.24 -10.68 17.38
CA ALA A 101 -0.07 -11.19 16.99
C ALA A 101 -0.15 -12.70 17.23
N ASN A 102 -1.36 -13.24 17.36
CA ASN A 102 -1.64 -14.66 17.54
C ASN A 102 -2.82 -15.18 16.69
N TRP A 103 -3.54 -14.29 16.02
CA TRP A 103 -4.58 -14.63 15.04
C TRP A 103 -4.62 -13.59 13.90
N TYR A 104 -5.21 -13.96 12.77
CA TYR A 104 -5.61 -13.05 11.71
C TYR A 104 -6.88 -13.53 11.02
N ILE A 105 -7.58 -12.62 10.33
CA ILE A 105 -8.77 -12.94 9.54
C ILE A 105 -8.50 -12.56 8.07
N LYS A 106 -8.72 -13.51 7.15
CA LYS A 106 -8.75 -13.23 5.71
C LYS A 106 -10.14 -12.68 5.36
N PHE A 107 -10.21 -11.46 4.85
CA PHE A 107 -11.49 -10.78 4.61
C PHE A 107 -11.72 -10.32 3.17
N ALA A 108 -10.67 -10.30 2.34
CA ALA A 108 -10.74 -9.84 0.95
C ALA A 108 -9.70 -10.54 0.07
N THR A 109 -9.91 -10.46 -1.24
CA THR A 109 -8.95 -10.87 -2.28
C THR A 109 -8.75 -9.72 -3.28
N ASN A 110 -7.74 -9.85 -4.14
CA ASN A 110 -7.46 -8.90 -5.20
C ASN A 110 -6.84 -9.59 -6.42
N GLN A 111 -6.60 -8.82 -7.48
CA GLN A 111 -5.81 -9.27 -8.62
C GLN A 111 -4.87 -8.18 -9.09
N LEU A 112 -3.67 -8.58 -9.49
CA LEU A 112 -2.68 -7.67 -10.03
C LEU A 112 -3.02 -7.32 -11.48
N VAL A 113 -2.91 -6.05 -11.83
CA VAL A 113 -3.12 -5.51 -13.17
C VAL A 113 -1.99 -4.55 -13.53
N ILE A 114 -1.97 -4.11 -14.79
CA ILE A 114 -1.09 -3.02 -15.23
C ILE A 114 -1.97 -1.81 -15.52
N ALA A 115 -1.99 -0.86 -14.60
CA ALA A 115 -2.75 0.38 -14.70
C ALA A 115 -2.07 1.39 -15.64
N TYR A 116 -2.88 2.17 -16.35
CA TYR A 116 -2.44 3.20 -17.28
C TYR A 116 -3.52 4.28 -17.51
N THR A 117 -3.16 5.34 -18.24
CA THR A 117 -4.08 6.41 -18.64
C THR A 117 -4.16 6.49 -20.16
N GLU A 118 -5.12 7.27 -20.69
CA GLU A 118 -5.19 7.54 -22.13
C GLU A 118 -3.93 8.23 -22.69
N LYS A 119 -3.17 8.92 -21.82
CA LYS A 119 -1.96 9.65 -22.20
C LYS A 119 -0.73 8.74 -22.25
N SER A 120 -0.82 7.54 -21.69
CA SER A 120 0.27 6.57 -21.65
C SER A 120 0.69 6.16 -23.06
N LYS A 121 2.00 6.09 -23.31
CA LYS A 121 2.52 5.63 -24.59
C LYS A 121 1.99 4.25 -24.92
N TYR A 122 1.44 4.08 -26.12
CA TYR A 122 0.85 2.83 -26.60
C TYR A 122 -0.42 2.36 -25.86
N ALA A 123 -1.11 3.25 -25.15
CA ALA A 123 -2.38 2.97 -24.46
C ALA A 123 -3.44 2.25 -25.32
N ALA A 124 -3.53 2.57 -26.62
CA ALA A 124 -4.48 1.96 -27.54
C ALA A 124 -4.03 0.59 -28.10
N LYS A 125 -2.78 0.19 -27.88
CA LYS A 125 -2.18 -1.05 -28.43
C LYS A 125 -1.94 -2.12 -27.36
N ILE A 126 -1.73 -1.71 -26.12
CA ILE A 126 -1.43 -2.63 -25.03
C ILE A 126 -2.64 -3.51 -24.70
N ASN A 127 -2.39 -4.79 -24.45
CA ASN A 127 -3.40 -5.77 -24.05
C ASN A 127 -2.74 -6.93 -23.29
N SER A 128 -3.57 -7.89 -22.86
CA SER A 128 -3.13 -9.05 -22.08
C SER A 128 -2.16 -9.98 -22.80
N ALA A 129 -2.01 -9.89 -24.12
CA ALA A 129 -1.10 -10.74 -24.89
C ALA A 129 0.29 -10.10 -25.14
N ASN A 130 0.40 -8.77 -25.10
CA ASN A 130 1.60 -8.04 -25.53
C ASN A 130 2.16 -7.04 -24.51
N TRP A 131 1.59 -6.93 -23.31
CA TRP A 131 2.00 -5.92 -22.32
C TRP A 131 3.51 -5.92 -22.06
N TYR A 132 4.12 -7.10 -21.94
CA TYR A 132 5.55 -7.24 -21.66
C TYR A 132 6.44 -6.73 -22.80
N GLU A 133 5.96 -6.82 -24.04
CA GLU A 133 6.65 -6.28 -25.21
C GLU A 133 6.59 -4.75 -25.18
N ILE A 134 5.42 -4.17 -24.89
CA ILE A 134 5.24 -2.72 -24.75
C ILE A 134 6.10 -2.16 -23.62
N LEU A 135 6.08 -2.79 -22.44
CA LEU A 135 6.90 -2.36 -21.29
C LEU A 135 8.40 -2.52 -21.57
N SER A 136 8.80 -3.40 -22.49
CA SER A 136 10.21 -3.57 -22.89
C SER A 136 10.72 -2.44 -23.79
N LEU A 137 9.85 -1.68 -24.47
CA LEU A 137 10.24 -0.58 -25.36
C LEU A 137 11.05 0.50 -24.60
N PRO A 138 12.19 0.98 -25.12
CA PRO A 138 13.08 1.90 -24.40
C PRO A 138 12.43 3.20 -23.92
N GLU A 139 11.46 3.72 -24.67
CA GLU A 139 10.74 4.96 -24.39
C GLU A 139 9.60 4.79 -23.38
N VAL A 140 9.15 3.56 -23.13
CA VAL A 140 8.06 3.26 -22.19
C VAL A 140 8.60 3.20 -20.78
N LYS A 141 8.01 4.01 -19.91
CA LYS A 141 8.35 4.11 -18.49
C LYS A 141 7.27 3.43 -17.66
N PHE A 142 7.66 2.67 -16.63
CA PHE A 142 6.69 2.07 -15.73
C PHE A 142 7.11 2.17 -14.26
N GLY A 143 6.12 2.04 -13.38
CA GLY A 143 6.28 2.16 -11.94
C GLY A 143 6.02 0.86 -11.19
N LEU A 144 6.75 0.68 -10.09
CA LEU A 144 6.58 -0.43 -9.15
C LEU A 144 6.62 0.11 -7.71
N ALA A 145 5.83 -0.50 -6.83
CA ALA A 145 6.04 -0.32 -5.40
C ALA A 145 7.35 -1.00 -4.97
N HIS A 146 7.97 -0.51 -3.90
CA HIS A 146 9.26 -1.01 -3.45
C HIS A 146 9.10 -2.43 -2.89
N PRO A 147 9.79 -3.44 -3.43
CA PRO A 147 9.51 -4.85 -3.11
C PRO A 147 9.91 -5.25 -1.68
N LEU A 148 10.79 -4.49 -1.02
CA LEU A 148 11.11 -4.68 0.41
C LEU A 148 10.16 -3.95 1.38
N LEU A 149 9.24 -3.12 0.88
CA LEU A 149 8.37 -2.27 1.70
C LEU A 149 6.88 -2.56 1.48
N ASP A 150 6.50 -3.01 0.29
CA ASP A 150 5.10 -3.21 -0.08
C ASP A 150 4.86 -4.52 -0.82
N ALA A 151 3.71 -5.14 -0.50
CA ALA A 151 3.25 -6.38 -1.10
C ALA A 151 3.02 -6.27 -2.59
N CYS A 152 2.47 -5.14 -3.06
CA CYS A 152 2.32 -4.90 -4.49
C CYS A 152 3.68 -4.96 -5.21
N GLY A 153 4.76 -4.55 -4.54
CA GLY A 153 6.11 -4.49 -5.10
C GLY A 153 6.66 -5.88 -5.41
N TYR A 154 6.74 -6.76 -4.40
CA TYR A 154 7.23 -8.12 -4.64
C TYR A 154 6.27 -8.95 -5.50
N ARG A 155 4.95 -8.72 -5.41
CA ARG A 155 3.95 -9.37 -6.28
C ARG A 155 4.11 -9.00 -7.73
N SER A 156 4.52 -7.76 -8.02
CA SER A 156 4.86 -7.35 -9.39
C SER A 156 6.04 -8.13 -9.94
N LEU A 157 7.07 -8.37 -9.12
CA LEU A 157 8.21 -9.21 -9.52
C LEU A 157 7.79 -10.66 -9.76
N MET A 158 6.93 -11.22 -8.88
CA MET A 158 6.36 -12.56 -9.06
C MET A 158 5.59 -12.66 -10.38
N ALA A 159 4.67 -11.74 -10.65
CA ALA A 159 3.86 -11.74 -11.86
C ALA A 159 4.72 -11.65 -13.13
N ILE A 160 5.78 -10.85 -13.12
CA ILE A 160 6.73 -10.72 -14.23
C ILE A 160 7.51 -12.03 -14.45
N GLN A 161 7.92 -12.72 -13.38
CA GLN A 161 8.61 -14.01 -13.51
C GLN A 161 7.67 -15.11 -14.01
N LEU A 162 6.44 -15.17 -13.47
CA LEU A 162 5.41 -16.11 -13.91
C LEU A 162 5.01 -15.88 -15.36
N ALA A 163 5.09 -14.64 -15.86
CA ALA A 163 4.84 -14.32 -17.26
C ALA A 163 5.79 -15.06 -18.21
N GLU A 164 7.06 -15.27 -17.85
CA GLU A 164 8.00 -16.03 -18.69
C GLU A 164 7.51 -17.46 -18.93
N LEU A 165 6.97 -18.07 -17.87
CA LEU A 165 6.41 -19.43 -17.89
C LEU A 165 5.11 -19.46 -18.70
N TYR A 166 4.19 -18.54 -18.41
CA TYR A 166 2.87 -18.51 -19.01
C TYR A 166 2.92 -18.23 -20.52
N TYR A 167 3.68 -17.22 -20.96
CA TYR A 167 3.77 -16.86 -22.37
C TYR A 167 4.81 -17.69 -23.14
N GLN A 168 5.58 -18.56 -22.46
CA GLN A 168 6.70 -19.31 -23.04
C GLN A 168 7.71 -18.39 -23.73
N LYS A 169 7.97 -17.23 -23.13
CA LYS A 169 8.90 -16.21 -23.62
C LYS A 169 10.02 -16.04 -22.60
N PRO A 170 11.25 -16.48 -22.90
CA PRO A 170 12.35 -16.30 -21.98
C PRO A 170 12.75 -14.82 -21.91
N ASN A 171 13.37 -14.42 -20.79
CA ASN A 171 13.97 -13.10 -20.57
C ASN A 171 13.00 -11.92 -20.34
N ILE A 172 11.68 -12.12 -20.18
CA ILE A 172 10.78 -11.03 -19.76
C ILE A 172 11.29 -10.39 -18.46
N PHE A 173 11.62 -11.20 -17.45
CA PHE A 173 12.12 -10.70 -16.17
C PHE A 173 13.45 -9.99 -16.34
N LYS A 174 14.33 -10.53 -17.19
CA LYS A 174 15.62 -9.90 -17.49
C LYS A 174 15.44 -8.50 -18.09
N TYR A 175 14.59 -8.35 -19.10
CA TYR A 175 14.41 -7.08 -19.80
C TYR A 175 13.63 -6.03 -19.01
N LEU A 176 12.65 -6.46 -18.21
CA LEU A 176 11.85 -5.55 -17.40
C LEU A 176 12.51 -5.22 -16.07
N ILE A 177 13.15 -6.19 -15.41
CA ILE A 177 13.70 -6.02 -14.06
C ILE A 177 15.23 -6.10 -14.07
N ALA A 178 15.83 -7.26 -14.35
CA ALA A 178 17.25 -7.48 -14.06
C ALA A 178 18.19 -6.45 -14.72
N ASN A 179 17.88 -6.00 -15.94
CA ASN A 179 18.67 -5.02 -16.69
C ASN A 179 18.37 -3.55 -16.31
N ASN A 180 17.38 -3.29 -15.45
CA ASN A 180 16.95 -1.93 -15.09
C ASN A 180 17.29 -1.55 -13.65
N PHE A 181 17.98 -2.41 -12.90
CA PHE A 181 18.37 -2.17 -11.51
C PHE A 181 19.87 -2.40 -11.29
N ASP A 182 20.47 -1.60 -10.43
CA ASP A 182 21.83 -1.79 -9.92
C ASP A 182 21.88 -1.59 -8.40
N PRO A 183 22.24 -2.62 -7.61
CA PRO A 183 22.49 -4.00 -8.02
C PRO A 183 21.31 -4.67 -8.75
N SER A 184 21.64 -5.60 -9.64
CA SER A 184 20.63 -6.36 -10.41
C SER A 184 19.83 -7.30 -9.51
N VAL A 185 18.51 -7.34 -9.72
CA VAL A 185 17.63 -8.35 -9.10
C VAL A 185 17.84 -9.68 -9.81
N LYS A 186 18.22 -10.71 -9.05
CA LYS A 186 18.58 -12.02 -9.59
C LYS A 186 17.44 -13.01 -9.44
N VAL A 187 17.35 -13.95 -10.37
CA VAL A 187 16.44 -15.10 -10.26
C VAL A 187 17.25 -16.37 -10.35
N GLN A 188 17.06 -17.26 -9.37
CA GLN A 188 17.62 -18.61 -9.39
C GLN A 188 16.49 -19.59 -9.63
N LYS A 189 16.74 -20.59 -10.47
CA LYS A 189 15.82 -21.71 -10.67
C LYS A 189 16.37 -22.94 -9.96
N ASP A 190 15.55 -23.58 -9.14
CA ASP A 190 15.88 -24.82 -8.44
C ASP A 190 14.66 -25.74 -8.39
N ASP A 191 14.80 -27.00 -8.82
CA ASP A 191 13.72 -28.01 -8.87
C ASP A 191 12.37 -27.51 -9.45
N GLY A 192 12.42 -26.61 -10.44
CA GLY A 192 11.23 -26.03 -11.07
C GLY A 192 10.69 -24.77 -10.38
N ASN A 193 11.14 -24.46 -9.17
CA ASN A 193 10.82 -23.23 -8.44
C ASN A 193 11.75 -22.08 -8.85
N TYR A 194 11.26 -20.85 -8.73
CA TYR A 194 11.99 -19.63 -9.07
C TYR A 194 12.12 -18.75 -7.82
N THR A 195 13.34 -18.56 -7.33
CA THR A 195 13.64 -17.66 -6.21
C THR A 195 14.14 -16.32 -6.71
N ILE A 196 13.42 -15.25 -6.41
CA ILE A 196 13.78 -13.87 -6.77
C ILE A 196 14.57 -13.26 -5.61
N PHE A 197 15.86 -12.96 -5.83
CA PHE A 197 16.73 -12.32 -4.85
C PHE A 197 16.71 -10.80 -5.04
N ILE A 198 16.08 -10.12 -4.09
CA ILE A 198 16.03 -8.65 -4.05
C ILE A 198 17.25 -8.15 -3.26
N PRO A 199 18.10 -7.29 -3.83
CA PRO A 199 19.21 -6.70 -3.10
C PRO A 199 18.69 -5.75 -2.01
N GLU A 200 19.42 -5.64 -0.90
CA GLU A 200 19.06 -4.75 0.22
C GLU A 200 18.88 -3.30 -0.22
N VAL A 201 19.74 -2.86 -1.14
CA VAL A 201 19.62 -1.59 -1.85
C VAL A 201 19.21 -1.90 -3.28
N ILE A 202 18.02 -1.46 -3.69
CA ILE A 202 17.53 -1.60 -5.06
C ILE A 202 17.36 -0.21 -5.67
N LYS A 203 18.10 0.08 -6.75
CA LYS A 203 18.09 1.40 -7.41
C LYS A 203 17.85 1.26 -8.91
N PRO A 204 16.85 1.95 -9.48
CA PRO A 204 16.68 1.99 -10.92
C PRO A 204 17.92 2.58 -11.61
N LEU A 205 18.36 1.96 -12.70
CA LEU A 205 19.49 2.41 -13.53
C LEU A 205 19.17 3.63 -14.38
N SER A 206 17.88 3.85 -14.67
CA SER A 206 17.41 4.93 -15.53
C SER A 206 15.99 5.33 -15.16
N GLN A 207 15.42 6.29 -15.88
CA GLN A 207 14.02 6.68 -15.72
C GLN A 207 13.02 5.66 -16.29
N LYS A 208 13.47 4.53 -16.86
CA LYS A 208 12.59 3.48 -17.39
C LYS A 208 11.72 2.84 -16.31
N VAL A 209 12.26 2.66 -15.11
CA VAL A 209 11.54 2.09 -13.97
C VAL A 209 11.55 3.08 -12.81
N SER A 210 10.37 3.40 -12.28
CA SER A 210 10.22 4.24 -11.09
C SER A 210 9.83 3.41 -9.88
N LEU A 211 10.60 3.50 -8.79
CA LEU A 211 10.27 2.89 -7.50
C LEU A 211 9.72 3.91 -6.51
N ARG A 212 8.68 3.53 -5.76
CA ARG A 212 8.15 4.31 -4.62
C ARG A 212 7.87 3.39 -3.43
N GLY A 213 7.80 3.94 -2.23
CA GLY A 213 7.68 3.14 -1.00
C GLY A 213 6.44 2.25 -0.98
N GLY A 214 5.30 2.78 -1.39
CA GLY A 214 4.04 2.04 -1.53
C GLY A 214 3.37 2.26 -2.89
N SER A 215 2.48 1.33 -3.27
CA SER A 215 1.84 1.32 -4.59
C SER A 215 1.05 2.59 -4.92
N ILE A 216 0.33 3.16 -3.94
CA ILE A 216 -0.39 4.43 -4.09
C ILE A 216 0.53 5.60 -4.49
N GLN A 217 1.78 5.62 -3.99
CA GLN A 217 2.75 6.66 -4.36
C GLN A 217 3.21 6.53 -5.82
N VAL A 218 3.11 5.34 -6.41
CA VAL A 218 3.39 5.10 -7.83
C VAL A 218 2.31 5.73 -8.71
N LEU A 219 1.04 5.69 -8.28
CA LEU A 219 -0.08 6.27 -9.03
C LEU A 219 0.06 7.78 -9.22
N ALA A 220 0.59 8.50 -8.24
CA ALA A 220 0.88 9.93 -8.38
C ALA A 220 1.82 10.23 -9.58
N LEU A 221 2.72 9.31 -9.91
CA LEU A 221 3.59 9.45 -11.10
C LEU A 221 2.84 9.18 -12.40
N LEU A 222 1.91 8.22 -12.36
CA LEU A 222 1.07 7.87 -13.51
C LEU A 222 0.10 9.01 -13.83
N ASP A 223 -0.55 9.58 -12.82
CA ASP A 223 -1.46 10.73 -12.96
C ASP A 223 -0.73 11.97 -13.50
N ALA A 224 0.51 12.19 -13.05
CA ALA A 224 1.37 13.26 -13.54
C ALA A 224 1.95 13.00 -14.94
N GLY A 225 1.74 11.82 -15.52
CA GLY A 225 2.31 11.42 -16.82
C GLY A 225 3.83 11.26 -16.81
N LEU A 226 4.44 11.05 -15.64
CA LEU A 226 5.87 10.81 -15.49
C LEU A 226 6.26 9.35 -15.80
N ILE A 227 5.29 8.44 -15.69
CA ILE A 227 5.35 7.05 -16.14
C ILE A 227 4.13 6.75 -17.01
N ASP A 228 4.23 5.72 -17.85
CA ASP A 228 3.16 5.27 -18.74
C ASP A 228 2.32 4.16 -18.09
N TYR A 229 2.94 3.30 -17.29
CA TYR A 229 2.29 2.11 -16.72
C TYR A 229 2.64 1.92 -15.25
N ALA A 230 1.76 1.33 -14.45
CA ALA A 230 2.04 0.94 -13.07
C ALA A 230 1.50 -0.46 -12.79
N PHE A 231 2.29 -1.31 -12.16
CA PHE A 231 1.74 -2.53 -11.58
C PHE A 231 0.98 -2.16 -10.31
N GLU A 232 -0.29 -2.55 -10.24
CA GLU A 232 -1.19 -2.17 -9.16
C GLU A 232 -2.31 -3.20 -9.03
N TYR A 233 -3.02 -3.17 -7.91
CA TYR A 233 -4.24 -3.94 -7.73
C TYR A 233 -5.41 -3.40 -8.54
N ARG A 234 -6.23 -4.31 -9.08
CA ARG A 234 -7.44 -3.96 -9.84
C ARG A 234 -8.40 -3.08 -9.04
N SER A 235 -8.57 -3.34 -7.75
CA SER A 235 -9.42 -2.52 -6.89
C SER A 235 -8.99 -1.05 -6.89
N VAL A 236 -7.69 -0.81 -6.79
CA VAL A 236 -7.12 0.54 -6.75
C VAL A 236 -7.21 1.20 -8.13
N ALA A 237 -6.94 0.47 -9.21
CA ALA A 237 -7.13 0.99 -10.56
C ALA A 237 -8.58 1.46 -10.81
N LEU A 238 -9.57 0.68 -10.38
CA LEU A 238 -10.99 1.04 -10.46
C LEU A 238 -11.33 2.27 -9.61
N GLN A 239 -10.86 2.29 -8.37
CA GLN A 239 -11.05 3.38 -7.41
C GLN A 239 -10.51 4.73 -7.90
N HIS A 240 -9.47 4.70 -8.74
CA HIS A 240 -8.86 5.88 -9.35
C HIS A 240 -9.35 6.15 -10.78
N GLY A 241 -10.31 5.38 -11.30
CA GLY A 241 -10.82 5.54 -12.67
C GLY A 241 -9.76 5.29 -13.76
N LEU A 242 -8.72 4.52 -13.45
CA LEU A 242 -7.63 4.21 -14.36
C LEU A 242 -8.05 3.11 -15.34
N LYS A 243 -7.47 3.16 -16.54
CA LYS A 243 -7.48 2.00 -17.44
C LYS A 243 -6.50 0.96 -16.92
N PHE A 244 -6.73 -0.30 -17.25
CA PHE A 244 -5.80 -1.36 -16.88
C PHE A 244 -5.84 -2.52 -17.86
N VAL A 245 -4.70 -3.20 -17.97
CA VAL A 245 -4.58 -4.49 -18.63
C VAL A 245 -4.85 -5.58 -17.59
N GLU A 246 -5.88 -6.38 -17.83
CA GLU A 246 -6.11 -7.60 -17.05
C GLU A 246 -5.00 -8.62 -17.35
N LEU A 247 -4.36 -9.10 -16.28
CA LEU A 247 -3.37 -10.16 -16.37
C LEU A 247 -4.06 -11.53 -16.22
N PRO A 248 -3.61 -12.58 -16.94
CA PRO A 248 -4.14 -13.92 -16.80
C PRO A 248 -4.15 -14.41 -15.34
N PRO A 249 -5.16 -15.19 -14.91
CA PRO A 249 -5.21 -15.76 -13.57
C PRO A 249 -3.94 -16.50 -13.17
N GLN A 250 -3.23 -17.12 -14.11
CA GLN A 250 -1.99 -17.86 -13.85
C GLN A 250 -0.83 -16.96 -13.41
N ILE A 251 -0.90 -15.64 -13.61
CA ILE A 251 0.19 -14.72 -13.27
C ILE A 251 -0.25 -13.53 -12.40
N ASN A 252 -1.56 -13.30 -12.25
CA ASN A 252 -2.09 -12.11 -11.56
C ASN A 252 -2.31 -12.28 -10.05
N LEU A 253 -2.00 -13.46 -9.52
CA LEU A 253 -2.05 -13.81 -8.09
C LEU A 253 -3.45 -13.76 -7.46
N SER A 254 -4.51 -13.96 -8.24
CA SER A 254 -5.90 -13.83 -7.78
C SER A 254 -6.64 -15.14 -7.55
N SER A 255 -6.15 -16.24 -8.11
CA SER A 255 -6.87 -17.51 -8.18
C SER A 255 -6.36 -18.50 -7.13
N PRO A 256 -7.19 -18.94 -6.18
CA PRO A 256 -6.81 -19.99 -5.23
C PRO A 256 -6.41 -21.31 -5.89
N VAL A 257 -6.93 -21.60 -7.10
CA VAL A 257 -6.57 -22.80 -7.88
C VAL A 257 -5.10 -22.75 -8.33
N CYS A 258 -4.51 -21.55 -8.38
CA CYS A 258 -3.13 -21.33 -8.79
C CYS A 258 -2.19 -21.10 -7.59
N ASP A 259 -2.65 -21.23 -6.34
CA ASP A 259 -1.87 -20.91 -5.14
C ASP A 259 -0.52 -21.65 -5.08
N ASP A 260 -0.50 -22.94 -5.44
CA ASP A 260 0.73 -23.74 -5.46
C ASP A 260 1.67 -23.31 -6.60
N PHE A 261 1.11 -22.84 -7.72
CA PHE A 261 1.89 -22.36 -8.86
C PHE A 261 2.52 -20.98 -8.61
N TYR A 262 1.95 -20.18 -7.71
CA TYR A 262 2.47 -18.86 -7.38
C TYR A 262 3.66 -18.88 -6.41
N ARG A 263 3.93 -20.01 -5.76
CA ARG A 263 4.90 -20.17 -4.66
C ARG A 263 6.27 -20.62 -5.14
#